data_AF-A0A352IZC8-F1
#
_entry.id   AF-A0A352IZC8-F1
#
_cell.length_a   1.000
_cell.length_b   1.000
_cell.length_c   1.000
_cell.angle_alpha   90.00
_cell.angle_beta   90.00
_cell.angle_gamma   90.00
#
_symmetry.space_group_name_H-M   'P 1'
#
loop_
_entity.id
_entity.type
_entity.pdbx_description
1 polymer ?
#
loop_
_entity_poly.entity_id
_entity_poly.type
_entity_poly.pdbx_seq_one_letter_code
_entity_poly.pdbx_strand_id
1 'polypeptide(L)'
;MRLTGTKEGCASGDCGACTVITGTADQHGNTRYEAINSCITLLGSLHGKELITVEAFQQEPRHPVQQGMMEKQGAQCGFCTPGIVMSLTALHAN
;
A
#
# COMPACT_ATOMS: atom_id res chain seq x y z
N MET A 1 -15.10 3.28 -6.97
CA MET A 1 -14.98 2.32 -5.85
C MET A 1 -15.16 3.08 -4.53
N ARG A 2 -15.55 2.41 -3.44
CA ARG A 2 -15.66 3.03 -2.10
C ARG A 2 -14.61 2.44 -1.15
N LEU A 3 -13.34 2.53 -1.57
CA LEU A 3 -12.16 2.10 -0.81
C LEU A 3 -11.53 3.35 -0.19
N THR A 4 -11.72 3.54 1.12
CA THR A 4 -11.38 4.79 1.82
C THR A 4 -10.17 4.66 2.73
N GLY A 5 -9.53 3.50 2.79
CA GLY A 5 -8.38 3.23 3.65
C GLY A 5 -7.13 4.00 3.22
N THR A 6 -6.83 4.04 1.92
CA THR A 6 -5.79 4.92 1.36
C THR A 6 -6.17 6.38 1.54
N LYS A 7 -5.24 7.22 2.03
CA LYS A 7 -5.53 8.61 2.42
C LYS A 7 -4.81 9.61 1.52
N GLU A 8 -5.46 10.74 1.27
CA GLU A 8 -4.83 11.92 0.70
C GLU A 8 -4.35 12.81 1.86
N GLY A 9 -3.11 13.29 1.81
CA GLY A 9 -2.54 14.11 2.89
C GLY A 9 -1.77 15.33 2.41
N CYS A 10 -0.94 15.19 1.38
CA CYS A 10 -0.18 16.31 0.80
C CYS A 10 -0.47 16.57 -0.69
N ALA A 11 -1.08 15.60 -1.39
CA ALA A 11 -1.24 15.59 -2.85
C ALA A 11 0.04 15.82 -3.72
N SER A 12 1.25 15.80 -3.15
CA SER A 12 2.52 16.03 -3.87
C SER A 12 3.44 14.80 -3.93
N GLY A 13 3.11 13.74 -3.19
CA GLY A 13 3.93 12.52 -3.09
C GLY A 13 4.91 12.51 -1.90
N ASP A 14 4.93 13.56 -1.08
CA ASP A 14 5.93 13.69 -0.01
C ASP A 14 5.60 12.90 1.26
N CYS A 15 4.30 12.76 1.60
CA CYS A 15 3.90 12.20 2.90
C CYS A 15 3.70 10.67 2.91
N GLY A 16 3.51 10.04 1.74
CA GLY A 16 3.24 8.60 1.64
C GLY A 16 1.90 8.12 2.23
N ALA A 17 1.01 8.99 2.72
CA ALA A 17 -0.30 8.58 3.25
C ALA A 17 -1.18 7.88 2.19
N CYS A 18 -0.89 8.16 0.91
CA CYS A 18 -1.59 7.63 -0.25
C CYS A 18 -0.93 6.38 -0.85
N THR A 19 0.04 5.77 -0.16
CA THR A 19 0.76 4.61 -0.70
C THR A 19 -0.19 3.44 -0.99
N VAL A 20 -0.03 2.87 -2.18
CA VAL A 20 -0.67 1.65 -2.65
C VAL A 20 0.40 0.76 -3.29
N ILE A 21 0.10 -0.51 -3.54
CA ILE A 21 1.04 -1.44 -4.18
C ILE A 21 0.58 -1.72 -5.60
N THR A 22 1.52 -1.80 -6.53
CA THR A 22 1.29 -2.37 -7.85
C THR A 22 2.03 -3.69 -8.04
N GLY A 23 1.35 -4.67 -8.63
CA GLY A 23 1.93 -5.94 -9.06
C GLY A 23 2.12 -5.94 -10.58
N THR A 24 3.33 -6.25 -11.05
CA THR A 24 3.62 -6.44 -12.48
C THR A 24 4.30 -7.79 -12.69
N ALA A 25 3.77 -8.60 -13.59
CA ALA A 25 4.39 -9.87 -13.96
C ALA A 25 5.72 -9.62 -14.71
N ASP A 26 6.76 -10.35 -14.32
CA ASP A 26 8.01 -10.44 -15.08
C ASP A 26 7.90 -11.47 -16.22
N GLN A 27 8.94 -11.57 -17.05
CA GLN A 27 8.98 -12.48 -18.20
C GLN A 27 9.04 -13.96 -17.80
N HIS A 28 9.30 -14.27 -16.53
CA HIS A 28 9.42 -15.63 -15.98
C HIS A 28 8.17 -16.05 -15.20
N GLY A 29 7.14 -15.20 -15.14
CA GLY A 29 5.88 -15.47 -14.44
C GLY A 29 5.90 -15.12 -12.94
N ASN A 30 6.95 -14.48 -12.43
CA ASN A 30 6.93 -13.94 -11.07
C ASN A 30 6.26 -12.57 -11.06
N THR A 31 5.65 -12.18 -9.95
CA THR A 31 5.10 -10.83 -9.78
C THR A 31 6.08 -9.97 -8.99
N ARG A 32 6.48 -8.83 -9.55
CA ARG A 32 7.21 -7.79 -8.83
C ARG A 32 6.21 -6.82 -8.20
N TYR A 33 6.35 -6.59 -6.90
CA TYR A 33 5.52 -5.65 -6.15
C TYR A 33 6.27 -4.35 -5.87
N GLU A 34 5.62 -3.22 -6.16
CA GLU A 34 6.19 -1.89 -5.97
C GLU A 34 5.19 -0.98 -5.25
N ALA A 35 5.66 -0.30 -4.20
CA ALA A 35 4.90 0.74 -3.52
C ALA A 35 4.95 2.05 -4.33
N ILE A 36 3.79 2.65 -4.57
CA ILE A 36 3.64 3.90 -5.33
C ILE A 36 2.73 4.89 -4.61
N ASN A 37 2.90 6.18 -4.91
CA ASN A 37 2.03 7.25 -4.42
C ASN A 37 0.83 7.42 -5.35
N SER A 38 -0.37 7.04 -4.89
CA SER A 38 -1.58 7.12 -5.71
C SER A 38 -1.98 8.55 -6.08
N CYS A 39 -1.66 9.56 -5.26
CA CYS A 39 -2.06 10.96 -5.52
C CYS A 39 -1.39 11.59 -6.75
N ILE A 40 -0.23 11.09 -7.18
CA ILE A 40 0.52 11.60 -8.34
C ILE A 40 0.66 10.54 -9.46
N THR A 41 0.07 9.36 -9.28
CA THR A 41 0.13 8.30 -10.29
C THR A 41 -0.97 8.51 -11.33
N LEU A 42 -0.58 8.66 -12.60
CA LEU A 42 -1.53 8.75 -13.69
C LEU A 42 -2.27 7.42 -13.88
N LEU A 43 -3.59 7.43 -13.87
CA LEU A 43 -4.40 6.21 -14.01
C LEU A 43 -4.02 5.36 -15.24
N GLY A 44 -3.66 6.00 -16.37
CA GLY A 44 -3.24 5.29 -17.58
C GLY A 44 -1.97 4.45 -17.42
N SER A 45 -1.07 4.77 -16.49
CA SER A 45 0.14 3.97 -16.24
C SER A 45 -0.15 2.66 -15.50
N LEU A 46 -1.37 2.49 -14.97
CA LEU A 46 -1.81 1.29 -14.28
C LEU A 46 -2.38 0.21 -15.21
N HIS A 47 -2.42 0.46 -16.52
CA HIS A 47 -2.91 -0.53 -17.48
C HIS A 47 -2.09 -1.82 -17.38
N GLY A 48 -2.78 -2.95 -17.21
CA GLY A 48 -2.17 -4.28 -17.10
C GLY A 48 -1.46 -4.57 -15.78
N LYS A 49 -1.55 -3.67 -14.79
CA LYS A 49 -0.98 -3.88 -13.44
C LYS A 49 -2.09 -4.30 -12.47
N GLU A 50 -1.72 -5.12 -11.49
CA GLU A 50 -2.54 -5.31 -10.30
C GLU A 50 -2.41 -4.08 -9.41
N LEU A 51 -3.52 -3.58 -8.86
CA LEU A 51 -3.53 -2.48 -7.90
C LEU A 51 -4.08 -2.98 -6.56
N ILE A 52 -3.27 -2.88 -5.50
CA ILE A 52 -3.59 -3.38 -4.17
C ILE A 52 -3.61 -2.19 -3.20
N THR A 53 -4.71 -2.05 -2.47
CA THR A 53 -4.89 -1.03 -1.42
C THR A 53 -4.92 -1.68 -0.03
N VAL A 54 -4.92 -0.87 1.02
CA VAL A 54 -4.87 -1.37 2.41
C VAL A 54 -6.07 -2.27 2.77
N GLU A 55 -7.19 -2.12 2.05
CA GLU A 55 -8.39 -2.93 2.22
C GLU A 55 -8.17 -4.41 1.93
N ALA A 56 -7.18 -4.77 1.10
CA ALA A 56 -6.81 -6.15 0.85
C ALA A 56 -6.28 -6.89 2.10
N PHE A 57 -5.86 -6.14 3.13
CA PHE A 57 -5.25 -6.66 4.36
C PHE A 57 -6.20 -6.59 5.56
N GLN A 58 -7.51 -6.64 5.36
CA GLN A 58 -8.50 -6.59 6.46
C GLN A 58 -8.84 -7.95 7.06
N GLN A 59 -8.46 -9.05 6.40
CA GLN A 59 -8.81 -10.41 6.82
C GLN A 59 -7.81 -10.99 7.83
N GLU A 60 -8.28 -11.92 8.64
CA GLU A 60 -7.43 -12.68 9.57
C GLU A 60 -6.90 -13.98 8.90
N PRO A 61 -5.67 -14.43 9.24
CA PRO A 61 -4.73 -13.77 10.14
C PRO A 61 -4.15 -12.49 9.52
N ARG A 62 -3.96 -11.45 10.36
CA ARG A 62 -3.36 -10.18 9.93
C ARG A 62 -1.99 -10.39 9.27
N HIS A 63 -1.67 -9.50 8.35
CA HIS A 63 -0.33 -9.44 7.78
C HIS A 63 0.70 -9.14 8.90
N PRO A 64 1.90 -9.76 8.92
CA PRO A 64 2.91 -9.54 9.97
C PRO A 64 3.26 -8.07 10.21
N VAL A 65 3.24 -7.23 9.17
CA VAL A 65 3.43 -5.78 9.29
C VAL A 65 2.35 -5.13 10.16
N GLN A 66 1.07 -5.48 9.95
CA GLN A 66 -0.02 -4.92 10.76
C GLN A 66 0.08 -5.37 12.21
N GLN A 67 0.42 -6.64 12.43
CA GLN A 67 0.64 -7.18 13.77
C GLN A 67 1.78 -6.45 14.48
N GLY A 68 2.93 -6.28 13.83
CA GLY A 68 4.06 -5.53 14.38
C GLY A 68 3.71 -4.07 14.70
N MET A 69 2.95 -3.40 13.84
CA MET A 69 2.47 -2.04 14.09
C MET A 69 1.59 -1.96 15.35
N MET A 70 0.75 -2.96 15.63
CA MET A 70 -0.07 -2.98 16.84
C MET A 70 0.77 -3.28 18.09
N GLU A 71 1.58 -4.33 18.05
CA GLU A 71 2.38 -4.79 19.19
C GLU A 71 3.40 -3.76 19.66
N LYS A 72 3.92 -2.95 18.72
CA LYS A 72 4.90 -1.90 18.99
C LYS A 72 4.29 -0.51 19.14
N GLN A 73 2.96 -0.40 19.22
CA GLN A 73 2.26 0.87 19.36
C GLN A 73 2.65 1.87 18.25
N GLY A 74 2.86 1.37 17.04
CA GLY A 74 3.33 2.14 15.87
C GLY A 74 2.28 3.07 15.26
N ALA A 75 1.10 3.19 15.85
CA ALA A 75 0.02 4.05 15.38
C ALA A 75 -0.57 4.88 16.53
N GLN A 76 -0.81 6.17 16.27
CA GLN A 76 -1.49 7.09 17.19
C GLN A 76 -2.82 7.55 16.59
N CYS A 77 -2.83 8.63 15.80
CA CYS A 77 -4.04 9.11 15.12
C CYS A 77 -4.53 8.17 14.00
N GLY A 78 -3.66 7.27 13.53
CA GLY A 78 -3.98 6.26 12.52
C GLY A 78 -3.99 6.75 11.07
N PHE A 79 -3.87 8.05 10.80
CA PHE A 79 -4.04 8.59 9.45
C PHE A 79 -2.96 8.14 8.46
N CYS A 80 -1.70 8.14 8.88
CA CYS A 80 -0.57 7.69 8.06
C CYS A 80 -0.38 6.17 8.05
N THR A 81 -1.06 5.45 8.97
CA THR A 81 -0.85 4.02 9.17
C THR A 81 -1.11 3.19 7.92
N PRO A 82 -2.18 3.43 7.12
CA PRO A 82 -2.36 2.72 5.85
C PRO A 82 -1.16 2.85 4.92
N GLY A 83 -0.65 4.06 4.72
CA GLY A 83 0.49 4.30 3.85
C GLY A 83 1.76 3.57 4.31
N ILE A 84 2.06 3.63 5.61
CA ILE A 84 3.21 2.93 6.21
C ILE A 84 3.06 1.40 6.07
N VAL A 85 1.87 0.86 6.34
CA VAL A 85 1.60 -0.57 6.19
C VAL A 85 1.83 -1.00 4.74
N MET A 86 1.33 -0.25 3.75
CA MET A 86 1.52 -0.59 2.34
C MET A 86 3.00 -0.54 1.93
N SER A 87 3.76 0.46 2.37
CA SER A 87 5.20 0.54 2.10
C SER A 87 5.97 -0.66 2.66
N LEU A 88 5.71 -1.03 3.92
CA LEU A 88 6.38 -2.15 4.57
C LEU A 88 5.93 -3.51 4.00
N THR A 89 4.66 -3.65 3.62
CA THR A 89 4.18 -4.86 2.95
C THR A 89 4.82 -5.04 1.57
N ALA A 90 4.97 -3.98 0.78
CA ALA A 90 5.70 -4.06 -0.49
C ALA A 90 7.16 -4.50 -0.28
N LEU A 91 7.82 -3.96 0.75
CA LEU A 91 9.18 -4.36 1.10
C LEU A 91 9.25 -5.83 1.54
N HIS A 92 8.27 -6.31 2.30
CA HIS A 92 8.21 -7.70 2.77
C HIS A 92 7.92 -8.72 1.66
N ALA A 93 7.24 -8.29 0.59
CA ALA A 93 6.86 -9.14 -0.53
C ALA A 93 7.97 -9.34 -1.59
N ASN A 94 9.11 -8.63 -1.45
CA ASN A 94 10.29 -8.76 -2.30
C ASN A 94 11.42 -9.48 -1.55
#